data_AF-A0A2Z4IM77-F1
#
_entry.id   AF-A0A2Z4IM77-F1
#
_cell.length_a   1.000
_cell.length_b   1.000
_cell.length_c   1.000
_cell.angle_alpha   90.00
_cell.angle_beta   90.00
_cell.angle_gamma   90.00
#
_symmetry.space_group_name_H-M   'P 1'
#
loop_
_entity.id
_entity.type
_entity.pdbx_description
1 polymer ?
#
loop_
_entity_poly.entity_id
_entity_poly.type
_entity_poly.pdbx_seq_one_letter_code
_entity_poly.pdbx_strand_id
1 'polypeptide(L)'
;MKSMKRIIILFFLVWGTVSVQAQEAVKPYRVTEYIQWYPAIKQAEMRDKWLEDYEYGEWQFTGMVTAKDRTVVTPQADVNYGYSWFNISNEPVVITMPDYDKYYSLSIFDMNHYMEVRVKPDKPVVVRLPHQKSPIKDAHEVVLQTYQGLAFTRQVIVNNAEEVMGLAKKITITGGNGDYPFIIPDFTKEEAAAGLAEIKTAAASLEGGTKLFGSVYEGVGNLDRALGVFYGQLGTQARYANYQLYATDANGQPLSGNKSYEITIPSSGMIKNENGYWSITVYNAADKYLIPNQKEVYNASSYSSSTNADGSVTVRINPEGNGANAIPTESQNWYCVLRVYEPTDNIQFPDMTTLK
;
A
#
# COMPACT_ATOMS: atom_id res chain seq x y z
N MET A 1 -43.01 4.14 -83.39
CA MET A 1 -43.94 3.78 -82.29
C MET A 1 -43.40 2.58 -81.52
N LYS A 2 -42.72 2.81 -80.39
CA LYS A 2 -42.55 1.83 -79.31
C LYS A 2 -42.48 2.59 -78.00
N SER A 3 -43.34 2.19 -77.08
CA SER A 3 -43.82 2.90 -75.90
C SER A 3 -42.77 3.00 -74.79
N MET A 4 -42.56 4.21 -74.27
CA MET A 4 -41.87 4.49 -73.01
C MET A 4 -42.74 4.01 -71.84
N LYS A 5 -42.31 2.97 -71.12
CA LYS A 5 -42.88 2.61 -69.82
C LYS A 5 -42.12 3.33 -68.71
N ARG A 6 -42.81 4.25 -68.02
CA ARG A 6 -42.35 4.89 -66.78
C ARG A 6 -42.23 3.84 -65.67
N ILE A 7 -41.04 3.69 -65.10
CA ILE A 7 -40.82 2.90 -63.88
C ILE A 7 -41.11 3.82 -62.69
N ILE A 8 -42.14 3.48 -61.92
CA ILE A 8 -42.44 4.10 -60.63
C ILE A 8 -41.54 3.41 -59.60
N ILE A 9 -40.57 4.14 -59.05
CA ILE A 9 -39.74 3.67 -57.93
C ILE A 9 -40.57 3.89 -56.66
N LEU A 10 -41.13 2.81 -56.10
CA LEU A 10 -41.68 2.82 -54.74
C LEU A 10 -40.51 2.82 -53.75
N PHE A 11 -40.35 3.89 -52.99
CA PHE A 11 -39.54 3.91 -51.77
C PHE A 11 -40.27 3.11 -50.69
N PHE A 12 -39.81 1.89 -50.41
CA PHE A 12 -40.14 1.23 -49.16
C PHE A 12 -39.28 1.85 -48.05
N LEU A 13 -39.89 2.68 -47.21
CA LEU A 13 -39.31 3.08 -45.92
C LEU A 13 -39.31 1.84 -45.02
N VAL A 14 -38.16 1.15 -44.95
CA VAL A 14 -37.92 0.14 -43.92
C VAL A 14 -37.74 0.89 -42.60
N TRP A 15 -38.78 0.91 -41.77
CA TRP A 15 -38.64 1.24 -40.35
C TRP A 15 -37.86 0.10 -39.70
N GLY A 16 -36.53 0.24 -39.69
CA GLY A 16 -35.69 -0.58 -38.83
C GLY A 16 -36.00 -0.20 -37.38
N THR A 17 -36.75 -1.03 -36.67
CA THR A 17 -36.80 -0.96 -35.22
C THR A 17 -35.42 -1.32 -34.70
N VAL A 18 -34.61 -0.32 -34.39
CA VAL A 18 -33.48 -0.54 -33.48
C VAL A 18 -34.11 -0.87 -32.14
N SER A 19 -34.21 -2.16 -31.83
CA SER A 19 -34.44 -2.60 -30.46
C SER A 19 -33.23 -2.15 -29.65
N VAL A 20 -33.35 -1.00 -29.00
CA VAL A 20 -32.50 -0.68 -27.85
C VAL A 20 -32.84 -1.73 -26.83
N GLN A 21 -32.01 -2.77 -26.71
CA GLN A 21 -32.06 -3.66 -25.56
C GLN A 21 -31.88 -2.76 -24.35
N ALA A 22 -32.94 -2.58 -23.55
CA ALA A 22 -32.84 -1.90 -22.28
C ALA A 22 -31.79 -2.65 -21.47
N GLN A 23 -30.67 -1.99 -21.19
CA GLN A 23 -29.65 -2.57 -20.32
C GLN A 23 -30.31 -2.78 -18.96
N GLU A 24 -30.37 -4.02 -18.50
CA GLU A 24 -30.95 -4.32 -17.19
C GLU A 24 -30.24 -3.46 -16.14
N ALA A 25 -31.03 -2.77 -15.31
CA ALA A 25 -30.48 -1.94 -14.25
C ALA A 25 -29.63 -2.80 -13.30
N VAL A 26 -28.45 -2.30 -12.92
CA VAL A 26 -27.56 -2.96 -11.96
C VAL A 26 -28.32 -3.19 -10.66
N LYS A 27 -28.37 -4.45 -10.22
CA LYS A 27 -29.11 -4.82 -9.00
C LYS A 27 -28.31 -4.36 -7.77
N PRO A 28 -28.93 -3.71 -6.76
CA PRO A 28 -28.21 -3.16 -5.61
C PRO A 28 -27.32 -4.17 -4.86
N TYR A 29 -27.78 -5.43 -4.72
CA TYR A 29 -26.99 -6.45 -4.03
C TYR A 29 -25.67 -6.80 -4.74
N ARG A 30 -25.62 -6.63 -6.07
CA ARG A 30 -24.40 -6.85 -6.87
C ARG A 30 -23.37 -5.75 -6.65
N VAL A 31 -23.83 -4.53 -6.40
CA VAL A 31 -22.99 -3.39 -6.00
C VAL A 31 -22.38 -3.67 -4.63
N THR A 32 -23.19 -4.08 -3.64
CA THR A 32 -22.71 -4.46 -2.31
C THR A 32 -21.72 -5.64 -2.35
N GLU A 33 -22.00 -6.65 -3.17
CA GLU A 33 -21.11 -7.80 -3.37
C GLU A 33 -19.79 -7.37 -4.04
N TYR A 34 -19.82 -6.48 -5.03
CA TYR A 34 -18.60 -5.93 -5.62
C TYR A 34 -17.74 -5.21 -4.58
N ILE A 35 -18.34 -4.37 -3.73
CA ILE A 35 -17.60 -3.68 -2.65
C ILE A 35 -16.96 -4.68 -1.69
N GLN A 36 -17.68 -5.74 -1.31
CA GLN A 36 -17.15 -6.82 -0.47
C GLN A 36 -15.93 -7.51 -1.10
N TRP A 37 -16.00 -7.80 -2.40
CA TRP A 37 -14.96 -8.51 -3.14
C TRP A 37 -13.87 -7.62 -3.72
N TYR A 38 -14.04 -6.30 -3.71
CA TYR A 38 -13.09 -5.35 -4.27
C TYR A 38 -11.65 -5.56 -3.76
N PRO A 39 -11.41 -5.76 -2.45
CA PRO A 39 -10.07 -6.10 -1.95
C PRO A 39 -9.49 -7.39 -2.56
N ALA A 40 -10.31 -8.44 -2.66
CA ALA A 40 -9.90 -9.73 -3.19
C ALA A 40 -9.66 -9.72 -4.70
N ILE A 41 -10.44 -8.93 -5.43
CA ILE A 41 -10.19 -8.63 -6.85
C ILE A 41 -8.81 -8.00 -7.01
N LYS A 42 -8.48 -6.97 -6.21
CA LYS A 42 -7.18 -6.30 -6.29
C LYS A 42 -6.01 -7.13 -5.80
N GLN A 43 -6.20 -7.98 -4.78
CA GLN A 43 -5.18 -8.94 -4.36
C GLN A 43 -4.92 -9.99 -5.44
N ALA A 44 -5.96 -10.52 -6.08
CA ALA A 44 -5.80 -11.48 -7.17
C ALA A 44 -5.13 -10.86 -8.40
N GLU A 45 -5.51 -9.64 -8.81
CA GLU A 45 -4.82 -8.92 -9.89
C GLU A 45 -3.31 -8.79 -9.61
N MET A 46 -2.94 -8.42 -8.37
CA MET A 46 -1.53 -8.29 -7.96
C MET A 46 -0.81 -9.64 -7.91
N ARG A 47 -1.46 -10.67 -7.37
CA ARG A 47 -0.93 -12.05 -7.30
C ARG A 47 -0.71 -12.62 -8.69
N ASP A 48 -1.70 -12.53 -9.56
CA ASP A 48 -1.64 -13.14 -10.89
C ASP A 48 -0.57 -12.47 -11.74
N LYS A 49 -0.40 -11.15 -11.59
CA LYS A 49 0.73 -10.44 -12.19
C LYS A 49 2.08 -10.92 -11.65
N TRP A 50 2.17 -11.20 -10.35
CA TRP A 50 3.37 -11.74 -9.72
C TRP A 50 3.68 -13.17 -10.18
N LEU A 51 2.65 -14.02 -10.30
CA LEU A 51 2.77 -15.41 -10.75
C LEU A 51 3.19 -15.56 -12.23
N GLU A 52 3.25 -14.48 -12.99
CA GLU A 52 3.86 -14.48 -14.33
C GLU A 52 5.38 -14.75 -14.27
N ASP A 53 6.03 -14.34 -13.18
CA ASP A 53 7.49 -14.36 -13.02
C ASP A 53 7.98 -15.26 -11.87
N TYR A 54 7.08 -15.69 -10.97
CA TYR A 54 7.40 -16.40 -9.73
C TYR A 54 6.41 -17.53 -9.43
N GLU A 55 6.84 -18.50 -8.61
CA GLU A 55 5.98 -19.55 -8.06
C GLU A 55 5.59 -19.27 -6.60
N TYR A 56 4.47 -19.83 -6.11
CA TYR A 56 4.10 -19.70 -4.69
C TYR A 56 5.25 -20.12 -3.77
N GLY A 57 5.54 -19.28 -2.76
CA GLY A 57 6.67 -19.48 -1.86
C GLY A 57 8.01 -18.93 -2.37
N GLU A 58 8.10 -18.41 -3.59
CA GLU A 58 9.27 -17.64 -3.99
C GLU A 58 9.21 -16.22 -3.42
N TRP A 59 10.37 -15.58 -3.26
CA TRP A 59 10.48 -14.20 -2.81
C TRP A 59 10.93 -13.30 -3.94
N GLN A 60 10.15 -12.25 -4.20
CA GLN A 60 10.58 -11.08 -4.95
C GLN A 60 11.03 -10.00 -3.98
N PHE A 61 12.18 -9.37 -4.23
CA PHE A 61 12.65 -8.21 -3.48
C PHE A 61 12.87 -7.01 -4.41
N THR A 62 12.45 -5.81 -4.00
CA THR A 62 12.59 -4.59 -4.81
C THR A 62 14.02 -4.04 -4.81
N GLY A 63 14.82 -4.38 -3.81
CA GLY A 63 16.03 -3.64 -3.50
C GLY A 63 15.72 -2.22 -3.00
N MET A 64 16.73 -1.36 -3.05
CA MET A 64 16.62 0.03 -2.63
C MET A 64 15.72 0.82 -3.60
N VAL A 65 14.64 1.39 -3.07
CA VAL A 65 13.75 2.28 -3.81
C VAL A 65 14.40 3.66 -4.00
N THR A 66 14.40 4.12 -5.25
CA THR A 66 14.97 5.38 -5.72
C THR A 66 13.97 6.16 -6.57
N ALA A 67 14.35 7.36 -7.02
CA ALA A 67 13.54 8.14 -7.95
C ALA A 67 13.42 7.55 -9.37
N LYS A 68 14.00 6.38 -9.64
CA LYS A 68 13.76 5.62 -10.89
C LYS A 68 12.59 4.64 -10.75
N ASP A 69 12.23 4.28 -9.53
CA ASP A 69 11.19 3.29 -9.27
C ASP A 69 9.80 3.89 -9.52
N ARG A 70 8.99 3.17 -10.29
CA ARG A 70 7.62 3.57 -10.66
C ARG A 70 6.59 2.47 -10.35
N THR A 71 7.01 1.41 -9.68
CA THR A 71 6.16 0.25 -9.36
C THR A 71 5.06 0.59 -8.36
N VAL A 72 5.35 1.50 -7.42
CA VAL A 72 4.41 1.93 -6.38
C VAL A 72 4.40 3.44 -6.32
N VAL A 73 3.21 4.04 -6.32
CA VAL A 73 3.01 5.47 -6.10
C VAL A 73 3.29 5.80 -4.63
N THR A 74 3.97 6.93 -4.35
CA THR A 74 4.37 7.32 -2.99
C THR A 74 5.18 6.27 -2.21
N PRO A 75 6.20 5.64 -2.82
CA PRO A 75 6.90 4.55 -2.16
C PRO A 75 7.71 5.09 -0.98
N GLN A 76 7.94 4.28 0.05
CA GLN A 76 8.90 4.66 1.07
C GLN A 76 10.32 4.57 0.47
N ALA A 77 11.07 5.65 0.54
CA ALA A 77 12.49 5.61 0.18
C ALA A 77 13.26 4.78 1.21
N ASP A 78 14.37 4.19 0.78
CA ASP A 78 15.29 3.42 1.63
C ASP A 78 14.68 2.19 2.31
N VAL A 79 13.73 1.53 1.64
CA VAL A 79 13.15 0.27 2.09
C VAL A 79 13.27 -0.78 1.00
N ASN A 80 13.77 -1.96 1.35
CA ASN A 80 13.57 -3.16 0.57
C ASN A 80 12.20 -3.76 0.89
N TYR A 81 11.36 -3.86 -0.14
CA TYR A 81 10.09 -4.58 -0.04
C TYR A 81 10.28 -6.01 -0.50
N GLY A 82 9.74 -6.97 0.24
CA GLY A 82 9.68 -8.37 -0.17
C GLY A 82 8.25 -8.85 -0.34
N TYR A 83 7.98 -9.58 -1.40
CA TYR A 83 6.67 -10.16 -1.72
C TYR A 83 6.82 -11.66 -1.91
N SER A 84 5.98 -12.44 -1.21
CA SER A 84 5.83 -13.87 -1.45
C SER A 84 4.37 -14.26 -1.28
N TRP A 85 3.75 -14.69 -2.37
CA TRP A 85 2.41 -15.24 -2.33
C TRP A 85 2.45 -16.70 -1.90
N PHE A 86 1.41 -17.15 -1.21
CA PHE A 86 1.28 -18.54 -0.77
C PHE A 86 -0.17 -19.01 -0.84
N ASN A 87 -0.34 -20.33 -0.88
CA ASN A 87 -1.61 -21.05 -0.82
C ASN A 87 -1.56 -22.13 0.27
N ILE A 88 -2.28 -21.91 1.36
CA ILE A 88 -2.39 -22.81 2.51
C ILE A 88 -3.60 -23.76 2.43
N SER A 89 -4.17 -24.00 1.24
CA SER A 89 -5.31 -24.92 1.09
C SER A 89 -5.00 -26.35 1.55
N ASN A 90 -3.77 -26.82 1.34
CA ASN A 90 -3.35 -28.19 1.68
C ASN A 90 -2.64 -28.27 3.03
N GLU A 91 -1.76 -27.32 3.33
CA GLU A 91 -1.00 -27.27 4.58
C GLU A 91 -0.67 -25.83 5.00
N PRO A 92 -0.39 -25.58 6.30
CA PRO A 92 0.14 -24.31 6.77
C PRO A 92 1.42 -23.90 6.05
N VAL A 93 1.74 -22.61 6.15
CA VAL A 93 3.04 -22.09 5.75
C VAL A 93 3.81 -21.61 6.98
N VAL A 94 5.12 -21.88 7.00
CA VAL A 94 6.04 -21.42 8.04
C VAL A 94 7.02 -20.44 7.41
N ILE A 95 7.10 -19.24 7.98
CA ILE A 95 8.01 -18.18 7.56
C ILE A 95 9.03 -17.95 8.67
N THR A 96 10.31 -18.01 8.34
CA THR A 96 11.40 -17.66 9.26
C THR A 96 12.14 -16.44 8.72
N MET A 97 12.36 -15.49 9.62
CA MET A 97 12.96 -14.20 9.33
C MET A 97 14.36 -14.16 9.97
N PRO A 98 15.37 -13.57 9.31
CA PRO A 98 16.67 -13.36 9.92
C PRO A 98 16.62 -12.24 10.96
N ASP A 99 17.60 -12.24 11.87
CA ASP A 99 17.83 -11.10 12.75
C ASP A 99 18.33 -9.90 11.93
N TYR A 100 17.79 -8.73 12.25
CA TYR A 100 18.20 -7.45 11.69
C TYR A 100 18.14 -6.36 12.75
N ASP A 101 19.14 -5.47 12.78
CA ASP A 101 19.27 -4.45 13.82
C ASP A 101 18.26 -3.31 13.64
N LYS A 102 17.99 -2.88 12.40
CA LYS A 102 17.03 -1.81 12.08
C LYS A 102 15.61 -2.33 11.95
N TYR A 103 14.70 -1.44 11.59
CA TYR A 103 13.30 -1.78 11.43
C TYR A 103 13.11 -2.85 10.37
N TYR A 104 12.34 -3.85 10.76
CA TYR A 104 11.93 -4.96 9.94
C TYR A 104 10.54 -5.42 10.33
N SER A 105 9.69 -5.70 9.34
CA SER A 105 8.37 -6.27 9.59
C SER A 105 8.00 -7.35 8.59
N LEU A 106 7.26 -8.35 9.07
CA LEU A 106 6.45 -9.27 8.28
C LEU A 106 4.98 -8.88 8.42
N SER A 107 4.35 -8.45 7.33
CA SER A 107 2.91 -8.31 7.23
C SER A 107 2.35 -9.52 6.49
N ILE A 108 1.35 -10.16 7.06
CA ILE A 108 0.60 -11.23 6.39
C ILE A 108 -0.75 -10.66 6.01
N PHE A 109 -1.09 -10.70 4.72
CA PHE A 109 -2.40 -10.31 4.20
C PHE A 109 -3.14 -11.56 3.74
N ASP A 110 -4.42 -11.63 4.04
CA ASP A 110 -5.33 -12.55 3.36
C ASP A 110 -5.82 -11.93 2.03
N MET A 111 -6.56 -12.70 1.22
CA MET A 111 -7.08 -12.20 -0.06
C MET A 111 -8.13 -11.09 0.16
N ASN A 112 -8.82 -11.09 1.30
CA ASN A 112 -9.75 -10.03 1.64
C ASN A 112 -9.05 -8.77 2.19
N HIS A 113 -7.72 -8.72 2.22
CA HIS A 113 -6.95 -7.59 2.76
C HIS A 113 -7.10 -7.38 4.28
N TYR A 114 -7.58 -8.40 5.00
CA TYR A 114 -7.28 -8.47 6.43
C TYR A 114 -5.80 -8.74 6.61
N MET A 115 -5.21 -8.18 7.67
CA MET A 115 -3.78 -8.34 7.90
C MET A 115 -3.41 -8.57 9.36
N GLU A 116 -2.22 -9.12 9.56
CA GLU A 116 -1.49 -9.11 10.82
C GLU A 116 -0.04 -8.71 10.55
N VAL A 117 0.58 -8.00 11.50
CA VAL A 117 1.97 -7.56 11.38
C VAL A 117 2.79 -8.08 12.55
N ARG A 118 3.98 -8.58 12.24
CA ARG A 118 5.02 -8.92 13.20
C ARG A 118 6.22 -8.03 12.93
N VAL A 119 6.52 -7.11 13.86
CA VAL A 119 7.73 -6.29 13.82
C VAL A 119 8.84 -7.09 14.49
N LYS A 120 9.97 -7.28 13.78
CA LYS A 120 11.14 -8.05 14.21
C LYS A 120 10.75 -9.38 14.92
N PRO A 121 10.03 -10.28 14.23
CA PRO A 121 9.61 -11.54 14.84
C PRO A 121 10.82 -12.34 15.32
N ASP A 122 10.81 -12.72 16.60
CA ASP A 122 11.84 -13.50 17.30
C ASP A 122 11.64 -15.02 17.19
N LYS A 123 10.55 -15.43 16.55
CA LYS A 123 10.15 -16.83 16.33
C LYS A 123 9.62 -17.01 14.92
N PRO A 124 9.59 -18.24 14.39
CA PRO A 124 8.89 -18.54 13.15
C PRO A 124 7.44 -18.06 13.19
N VAL A 125 6.95 -17.60 12.05
CA VAL A 125 5.55 -17.20 11.87
C VAL A 125 4.83 -18.33 11.12
N VAL A 126 3.85 -18.93 11.77
CA VAL A 126 2.98 -19.94 11.18
C VAL A 126 1.72 -19.26 10.70
N VAL A 127 1.43 -19.40 9.40
CA VAL A 127 0.19 -18.94 8.79
C VAL A 127 -0.65 -20.15 8.42
N ARG A 128 -1.89 -20.21 8.90
CA ARG A 128 -2.75 -21.40 8.75
C ARG A 128 -4.24 -21.06 8.67
N LEU A 129 -5.02 -22.03 8.21
CA LEU A 129 -6.47 -22.01 8.33
C LEU A 129 -6.92 -22.42 9.74
N PRO A 130 -8.13 -22.03 10.18
CA PRO A 130 -8.63 -22.36 11.52
C PRO A 130 -8.60 -23.85 11.86
N HIS A 131 -8.86 -24.72 10.89
CA HIS A 131 -8.92 -26.18 11.06
C HIS A 131 -7.55 -26.86 10.99
N GLN A 132 -6.53 -26.18 10.46
CA GLN A 132 -5.19 -26.73 10.35
C GLN A 132 -4.47 -26.64 11.70
N LYS A 133 -3.65 -27.67 11.99
CA LYS A 133 -2.79 -27.68 13.18
C LYS A 133 -1.52 -26.90 12.90
N SER A 134 -0.99 -26.24 13.92
CA SER A 134 0.33 -25.63 13.82
C SER A 134 1.41 -26.72 13.70
N PRO A 135 2.33 -26.62 12.72
CA PRO A 135 3.43 -27.56 12.57
C PRO A 135 4.55 -27.33 13.60
N ILE A 136 4.57 -26.17 14.27
CA ILE A 136 5.61 -25.77 15.23
C ILE A 136 4.96 -25.34 16.54
N LYS A 137 5.47 -25.83 17.68
CA LYS A 137 4.88 -25.53 19.00
C LYS A 137 5.14 -24.11 19.48
N ASP A 138 6.32 -23.56 19.19
CA ASP A 138 6.74 -22.23 19.63
C ASP A 138 6.88 -21.28 18.43
N ALA A 139 5.76 -20.74 17.99
CA ALA A 139 5.66 -19.88 16.81
C ALA A 139 4.67 -18.73 17.04
N HIS A 140 4.84 -17.65 16.28
CA HIS A 140 3.81 -16.63 16.12
C HIS A 140 2.73 -17.16 15.18
N GLU A 141 1.50 -17.30 15.68
CA GLU A 141 0.38 -17.78 14.89
C GLU A 141 -0.33 -16.62 14.17
N VAL A 142 -0.66 -16.85 12.90
CA VAL A 142 -1.55 -16.02 12.09
C VAL A 142 -2.60 -16.92 11.45
N VAL A 143 -3.87 -16.68 11.79
CA VAL A 143 -4.99 -17.48 11.28
C VAL A 143 -5.72 -16.70 10.20
N LEU A 144 -5.69 -17.20 8.97
CA LEU A 144 -6.34 -16.53 7.84
C LEU A 144 -7.79 -16.96 7.66
N GLN A 145 -8.58 -16.07 7.05
CA GLN A 145 -9.94 -16.36 6.60
C GLN A 145 -9.98 -16.89 5.16
N THR A 146 -8.90 -16.72 4.40
CA THR A 146 -8.74 -17.23 3.03
C THR A 146 -7.56 -18.19 2.95
N TYR A 147 -7.62 -19.14 2.02
CA TYR A 147 -6.56 -20.13 1.81
C TYR A 147 -5.41 -19.64 0.94
N GLN A 148 -5.49 -18.44 0.38
CA GLN A 148 -4.35 -17.77 -0.24
C GLN A 148 -4.05 -16.47 0.50
N GLY A 149 -2.83 -15.98 0.38
CA GLY A 149 -2.40 -14.75 1.01
C GLY A 149 -1.03 -14.27 0.52
N LEU A 150 -0.63 -13.13 1.04
CA LEU A 150 0.64 -12.47 0.75
C LEU A 150 1.44 -12.31 2.04
N ALA A 151 2.68 -12.80 2.01
CA ALA A 151 3.71 -12.42 2.95
C ALA A 151 4.44 -11.19 2.39
N PHE A 152 4.38 -10.08 3.11
CA PHE A 152 4.93 -8.81 2.69
C PHE A 152 5.93 -8.30 3.71
N THR A 153 7.14 -7.97 3.27
CA THR A 153 8.22 -7.56 4.18
C THR A 153 8.70 -6.15 3.89
N ARG A 154 9.14 -5.45 4.93
CA ARG A 154 9.78 -4.13 4.85
C ARG A 154 11.08 -4.15 5.60
N GLN A 155 12.23 -4.02 4.92
CA GLN A 155 13.54 -3.88 5.56
C GLN A 155 14.08 -2.49 5.29
N VAL A 156 14.35 -1.70 6.34
CA VAL A 156 14.99 -0.40 6.17
C VAL A 156 16.44 -0.58 5.74
N ILE A 157 16.89 0.20 4.75
CA ILE A 157 18.27 0.27 4.29
C ILE A 157 18.87 1.59 4.78
N VAL A 158 20.00 1.57 5.47
CA VAL A 158 20.77 2.77 5.79
C VAL A 158 22.25 2.49 5.56
N ASN A 159 22.75 2.90 4.40
CA ASN A 159 24.14 2.68 3.97
C ASN A 159 24.60 1.20 4.05
N ASN A 160 23.67 0.25 4.00
CA ASN A 160 23.92 -1.18 4.17
C ASN A 160 23.08 -2.06 3.20
N ALA A 161 22.83 -1.57 1.99
CA ALA A 161 21.97 -2.25 1.02
C ALA A 161 22.42 -3.71 0.73
N GLU A 162 23.72 -3.95 0.60
CA GLU A 162 24.27 -5.30 0.35
C GLU A 162 23.96 -6.26 1.51
N GLU A 163 24.14 -5.81 2.76
CA GLU A 163 23.79 -6.59 3.95
C GLU A 163 22.29 -6.91 3.96
N VAL A 164 21.43 -5.91 3.76
CA VAL A 164 19.97 -6.08 3.75
C VAL A 164 19.54 -7.07 2.68
N MET A 165 20.12 -6.99 1.47
CA MET A 165 19.82 -7.95 0.42
C MET A 165 20.36 -9.35 0.72
N GLY A 166 21.50 -9.46 1.42
CA GLY A 166 22.02 -10.72 1.92
C GLY A 166 21.12 -11.36 2.99
N LEU A 167 20.55 -10.55 3.89
CA LEU A 167 19.57 -10.98 4.90
C LEU A 167 18.24 -11.34 4.25
N ALA A 168 17.74 -10.57 3.29
CA ALA A 168 16.50 -10.83 2.57
C ALA A 168 16.49 -12.25 1.94
N LYS A 169 17.63 -12.68 1.37
CA LYS A 169 17.80 -14.03 0.81
C LYS A 169 17.81 -15.16 1.85
N LYS A 170 17.94 -14.84 3.14
CA LYS A 170 17.84 -15.81 4.25
C LYS A 170 16.42 -15.95 4.79
N ILE A 171 15.47 -15.16 4.29
CA ILE A 171 14.07 -15.34 4.63
C ILE A 171 13.60 -16.64 3.98
N THR A 172 13.11 -17.57 4.80
CA THR A 172 12.62 -18.87 4.32
C THR A 172 11.12 -18.93 4.45
N ILE A 173 10.47 -19.52 3.45
CA ILE A 173 9.06 -19.89 3.50
C ILE A 173 8.95 -21.38 3.13
N THR A 174 8.23 -22.15 3.94
CA THR A 174 8.08 -23.60 3.76
C THR A 174 6.61 -24.00 3.91
N GLY A 175 6.14 -24.91 3.06
CA GLY A 175 4.72 -25.14 2.85
C GLY A 175 4.08 -24.02 2.02
N GLY A 176 2.74 -23.92 2.05
CA GLY A 176 2.04 -22.84 1.34
C GLY A 176 2.03 -22.96 -0.19
N ASN A 177 2.20 -24.17 -0.73
CA ASN A 177 2.16 -24.48 -2.16
C ASN A 177 0.88 -25.23 -2.57
N GLY A 178 -0.22 -24.99 -1.86
CA GLY A 178 -1.52 -25.58 -2.16
C GLY A 178 -2.02 -25.24 -3.57
N ASP A 179 -2.97 -26.03 -4.05
CA ASP A 179 -3.43 -26.04 -5.44
C ASP A 179 -4.88 -25.58 -5.60
N TYR A 180 -5.59 -25.29 -4.50
CA TYR A 180 -6.98 -24.83 -4.60
C TYR A 180 -7.04 -23.42 -5.22
N PRO A 181 -7.79 -23.22 -6.32
CA PRO A 181 -7.87 -21.94 -7.01
C PRO A 181 -8.68 -20.93 -6.21
N PHE A 182 -8.24 -19.67 -6.20
CA PHE A 182 -9.00 -18.59 -5.58
C PHE A 182 -10.09 -18.08 -6.53
N ILE A 183 -11.34 -18.39 -6.21
CA ILE A 183 -12.49 -18.06 -7.06
C ILE A 183 -13.05 -16.69 -6.69
N ILE A 184 -13.09 -15.80 -7.67
CA ILE A 184 -13.73 -14.47 -7.58
C ILE A 184 -15.09 -14.55 -8.31
N PRO A 185 -16.17 -13.98 -7.75
CA PRO A 185 -17.43 -13.86 -8.48
C PRO A 185 -17.27 -13.04 -9.75
N ASP A 186 -17.87 -13.48 -10.84
CA ASP A 186 -17.91 -12.69 -12.07
C ASP A 186 -18.77 -11.43 -11.86
N PHE A 187 -18.25 -10.27 -12.23
CA PHE A 187 -19.00 -9.00 -12.25
C PHE A 187 -19.04 -8.44 -13.66
N THR A 188 -20.21 -7.93 -14.09
CA THR A 188 -20.27 -7.19 -15.35
C THR A 188 -19.50 -5.87 -15.24
N LYS A 189 -19.19 -5.25 -16.39
CA LYS A 189 -18.54 -3.93 -16.41
C LYS A 189 -19.37 -2.88 -15.68
N GLU A 190 -20.69 -2.96 -15.80
CA GLU A 190 -21.63 -2.04 -15.17
C GLU A 190 -21.72 -2.26 -13.66
N GLU A 191 -21.73 -3.50 -13.20
CA GLU A 191 -21.69 -3.84 -11.77
C GLU A 191 -20.40 -3.33 -11.12
N ALA A 192 -19.25 -3.58 -11.75
CA ALA A 192 -17.96 -3.11 -11.27
C ALA A 192 -17.86 -1.59 -11.28
N ALA A 193 -18.37 -0.92 -12.33
CA ALA A 193 -18.39 0.53 -12.41
C ALA A 193 -19.28 1.15 -11.32
N ALA A 194 -20.45 0.56 -11.06
CA ALA A 194 -21.36 1.01 -10.01
C ALA A 194 -20.73 0.86 -8.61
N GLY A 195 -20.15 -0.30 -8.30
CA GLY A 195 -19.48 -0.52 -7.00
C GLY A 195 -18.26 0.37 -6.80
N LEU A 196 -17.45 0.56 -7.85
CA LEU A 196 -16.33 1.50 -7.79
C LEU A 196 -16.79 2.96 -7.62
N ALA A 197 -17.94 3.34 -8.18
CA ALA A 197 -18.49 4.67 -7.97
C ALA A 197 -18.88 4.89 -6.50
N GLU A 198 -19.51 3.91 -5.84
CA GLU A 198 -19.81 4.00 -4.40
C GLU A 198 -18.55 4.10 -3.54
N ILE A 199 -17.51 3.29 -3.83
CA ILE A 199 -16.22 3.38 -3.15
C ILE A 199 -15.62 4.79 -3.30
N LYS A 200 -15.63 5.35 -4.51
CA LYS A 200 -15.13 6.71 -4.77
C LYS A 200 -15.91 7.79 -4.03
N THR A 201 -17.24 7.67 -3.99
CA THR A 201 -18.09 8.59 -3.25
C THR A 201 -17.80 8.52 -1.76
N ALA A 202 -17.70 7.32 -1.19
CA ALA A 202 -17.37 7.14 0.22
C ALA A 202 -15.94 7.63 0.56
N ALA A 203 -14.99 7.44 -0.35
CA ALA A 203 -13.63 7.98 -0.20
C ALA A 203 -13.64 9.52 -0.12
N ALA A 204 -14.41 10.19 -0.97
CA ALA A 204 -14.49 11.65 -0.96
C ALA A 204 -15.03 12.25 0.37
N SER A 205 -15.71 11.45 1.19
CA SER A 205 -16.28 11.86 2.48
C SER A 205 -15.63 11.13 3.67
N LEU A 206 -14.42 10.61 3.52
CA LEU A 206 -13.77 9.83 4.57
C LEU A 206 -13.50 10.70 5.82
N GLU A 207 -14.09 10.32 6.95
CA GLU A 207 -13.85 10.97 8.23
C GLU A 207 -12.59 10.40 8.93
N GLY A 208 -11.96 11.23 9.77
CA GLY A 208 -10.86 10.81 10.63
C GLY A 208 -11.31 9.70 11.58
N GLY A 209 -10.49 8.65 11.72
CA GLY A 209 -10.79 7.49 12.57
C GLY A 209 -11.37 6.28 11.83
N THR A 210 -11.59 6.36 10.51
CA THR A 210 -12.00 5.20 9.70
C THR A 210 -10.92 4.10 9.75
N LYS A 211 -11.31 2.87 10.08
CA LYS A 211 -10.39 1.72 10.19
C LYS A 211 -10.11 1.09 8.82
N LEU A 212 -9.36 1.79 7.97
CA LEU A 212 -9.05 1.32 6.62
C LEU A 212 -8.28 -0.01 6.56
N PHE A 213 -7.51 -0.30 7.61
CA PHE A 213 -6.63 -1.46 7.69
C PHE A 213 -6.80 -2.12 9.06
N GLY A 214 -6.99 -3.44 9.10
CA GLY A 214 -7.31 -4.16 10.34
C GLY A 214 -7.33 -5.67 10.18
N SER A 215 -7.48 -6.36 11.31
CA SER A 215 -7.79 -7.78 11.34
C SER A 215 -9.31 -7.99 11.35
N VAL A 216 -9.75 -9.23 11.12
CA VAL A 216 -11.17 -9.61 11.23
C VAL A 216 -11.74 -9.37 12.62
N TYR A 217 -10.88 -9.34 13.65
CA TYR A 217 -11.27 -9.16 15.05
C TYR A 217 -11.48 -7.70 15.46
N GLU A 218 -11.10 -6.75 14.60
CA GLU A 218 -11.13 -5.31 14.91
C GLU A 218 -12.37 -4.60 14.37
N GLY A 219 -13.30 -5.37 13.80
CA GLY A 219 -14.57 -4.85 13.28
C GLY A 219 -14.41 -4.07 11.99
N VAL A 220 -13.39 -4.38 11.17
CA VAL A 220 -13.20 -3.74 9.87
C VAL A 220 -14.18 -4.33 8.84
N GLY A 221 -15.10 -3.49 8.37
CA GLY A 221 -16.18 -3.86 7.46
C GLY A 221 -15.75 -3.93 5.98
N ASN A 222 -16.68 -4.36 5.13
CA ASN A 222 -16.44 -4.52 3.69
C ASN A 222 -16.06 -3.19 3.02
N LEU A 223 -16.81 -2.11 3.31
CA LEU A 223 -16.52 -0.80 2.75
C LEU A 223 -15.19 -0.24 3.28
N ASP A 224 -14.87 -0.44 4.55
CA ASP A 224 -13.60 0.01 5.14
C ASP A 224 -12.39 -0.62 4.42
N ARG A 225 -12.42 -1.94 4.19
CA ARG A 225 -11.36 -2.65 3.45
C ARG A 225 -11.30 -2.19 2.00
N ALA A 226 -12.45 -2.00 1.36
CA ALA A 226 -12.51 -1.52 -0.02
C ALA A 226 -11.90 -0.11 -0.15
N LEU A 227 -12.22 0.77 0.79
CA LEU A 227 -11.62 2.10 0.90
C LEU A 227 -10.12 2.02 1.16
N GLY A 228 -9.67 1.15 2.08
CA GLY A 228 -8.25 0.94 2.37
C GLY A 228 -7.46 0.51 1.13
N VAL A 229 -7.97 -0.47 0.38
CA VAL A 229 -7.36 -0.91 -0.89
C VAL A 229 -7.41 0.18 -1.96
N PHE A 230 -8.53 0.91 -2.06
CA PHE A 230 -8.69 2.01 -3.01
C PHE A 230 -7.69 3.15 -2.75
N TYR A 231 -7.45 3.49 -1.48
CA TYR A 231 -6.50 4.53 -1.09
C TYR A 231 -5.04 4.09 -1.14
N GLY A 232 -4.77 2.85 -0.73
CA GLY A 232 -3.41 2.35 -0.56
C GLY A 232 -3.40 0.87 -0.24
N GLN A 233 -3.54 0.04 -1.27
CA GLN A 233 -3.34 -1.40 -1.17
C GLN A 233 -1.99 -1.70 -0.47
N LEU A 234 -2.03 -2.67 0.44
CA LEU A 234 -0.92 -3.06 1.34
C LEU A 234 -0.55 -2.01 2.41
N GLY A 235 -1.44 -1.04 2.66
CA GLY A 235 -1.40 -0.18 3.84
C GLY A 235 -1.34 -1.00 5.13
N THR A 236 -0.86 -0.37 6.20
CA THR A 236 -0.61 -1.04 7.48
C THR A 236 -1.55 -0.48 8.56
N GLN A 237 -1.97 -1.34 9.49
CA GLN A 237 -2.80 -0.94 10.62
C GLN A 237 -2.14 0.17 11.45
N ALA A 238 -2.96 1.11 11.92
CA ALA A 238 -2.50 2.30 12.64
C ALA A 238 -1.63 1.98 13.88
N ARG A 239 -1.86 0.85 14.56
CA ARG A 239 -1.07 0.42 15.72
C ARG A 239 0.38 -0.01 15.40
N TYR A 240 0.65 -0.32 14.13
CA TYR A 240 1.97 -0.72 13.63
C TYR A 240 2.61 0.38 12.78
N ALA A 241 1.82 1.18 12.05
CA ALA A 241 2.31 2.33 11.31
C ALA A 241 1.24 3.42 11.20
N ASN A 242 1.61 4.66 11.51
CA ASN A 242 0.76 5.84 11.35
C ASN A 242 1.44 6.86 10.42
N TYR A 243 0.63 7.60 9.66
CA TYR A 243 1.08 8.41 8.54
C TYR A 243 0.46 9.81 8.63
N GLN A 244 1.29 10.85 8.60
CA GLN A 244 0.83 12.22 8.42
C GLN A 244 1.31 12.73 7.06
N LEU A 245 0.35 13.09 6.21
CA LEU A 245 0.61 13.80 4.97
C LEU A 245 0.66 15.30 5.25
N TYR A 246 1.68 15.98 4.73
CA TYR A 246 1.78 17.43 4.74
C TYR A 246 1.75 17.94 3.29
N ALA A 247 0.68 18.66 2.95
CA ALA A 247 0.55 19.41 1.70
C ALA A 247 0.54 20.93 1.93
N THR A 248 0.45 21.35 3.19
CA THR A 248 0.47 22.76 3.63
C THR A 248 1.45 22.93 4.80
N ASP A 249 1.89 24.16 5.01
CA ASP A 249 2.59 24.57 6.23
C ASP A 249 1.61 24.80 7.40
N ALA A 250 2.15 25.15 8.58
CA ALA A 250 1.42 25.45 9.80
C ALA A 250 0.41 26.62 9.66
N ASN A 251 0.55 27.46 8.63
CA ASN A 251 -0.36 28.57 8.33
C ASN A 251 -1.42 28.19 7.28
N GLY A 252 -1.49 26.91 6.89
CA GLY A 252 -2.39 26.41 5.86
C GLY A 252 -1.98 26.81 4.44
N GLN A 253 -0.77 27.34 4.23
CA GLN A 253 -0.30 27.70 2.90
C GLN A 253 0.23 26.45 2.16
N PRO A 254 -0.11 26.23 0.89
CA PRO A 254 0.44 25.12 0.11
C PRO A 254 1.96 25.11 0.13
N LEU A 255 2.54 23.91 0.29
CA LEU A 255 3.98 23.70 0.18
C LEU A 255 4.45 23.97 -1.25
N SER A 256 5.60 24.62 -1.39
CA SER A 256 6.16 25.06 -2.67
C SER A 256 7.59 24.57 -2.84
N GLY A 257 7.95 24.23 -4.07
CA GLY A 257 9.33 23.87 -4.40
C GLY A 257 10.34 25.00 -4.18
N ASN A 258 9.91 26.26 -4.26
CA ASN A 258 10.78 27.44 -4.29
C ASN A 258 11.07 28.04 -2.91
N LYS A 259 10.65 27.38 -1.83
CA LYS A 259 10.80 27.86 -0.45
C LYS A 259 11.50 26.82 0.40
N SER A 260 12.01 27.27 1.53
CA SER A 260 12.61 26.40 2.54
C SER A 260 11.63 26.15 3.68
N TYR A 261 11.62 24.93 4.18
CA TYR A 261 10.75 24.47 5.25
C TYR A 261 11.55 23.65 6.25
N GLU A 262 11.04 23.56 7.46
CA GLU A 262 11.53 22.65 8.48
C GLU A 262 10.41 22.01 9.28
N ILE A 263 10.70 20.81 9.76
CA ILE A 263 9.87 20.07 10.71
C ILE A 263 10.79 19.51 11.77
N THR A 264 10.46 19.72 13.04
CA THR A 264 11.25 19.22 14.17
C THR A 264 10.53 18.04 14.80
N ILE A 265 11.13 16.86 14.65
CA ILE A 265 10.66 15.62 15.24
C ILE A 265 11.10 15.57 16.70
N PRO A 266 10.17 15.46 17.68
CA PRO A 266 10.52 15.41 19.09
C PRO A 266 11.36 14.16 19.42
N SER A 267 12.19 14.26 20.46
CA SER A 267 13.03 13.15 20.93
C SER A 267 12.25 12.00 21.56
N SER A 268 10.97 12.21 21.89
CA SER A 268 10.10 11.22 22.52
C SER A 268 8.63 11.46 22.19
N GLY A 269 7.76 10.51 22.56
CA GLY A 269 6.30 10.65 22.46
C GLY A 269 5.68 10.14 21.15
N MET A 270 6.47 9.90 20.10
CA MET A 270 5.96 9.39 18.82
C MET A 270 6.03 7.87 18.69
N ILE A 271 7.11 7.24 19.17
CA ILE A 271 7.39 5.80 19.03
C ILE A 271 7.16 5.09 20.37
N LYS A 272 6.49 3.94 20.36
CA LYS A 272 6.06 3.21 21.56
C LYS A 272 7.13 2.29 22.16
N ASN A 273 8.09 1.80 21.37
CA ASN A 273 9.14 0.86 21.81
C ASN A 273 10.40 0.93 20.92
N GLU A 274 11.50 0.27 21.31
CA GLU A 274 12.77 0.32 20.57
C GLU A 274 12.75 -0.32 19.17
N ASN A 275 11.71 -1.09 18.82
CA ASN A 275 11.58 -1.68 17.49
C ASN A 275 10.99 -0.71 16.47
N GLY A 276 10.49 0.44 16.91
CA GLY A 276 9.94 1.48 16.05
C GLY A 276 10.98 2.42 15.44
N TYR A 277 10.54 3.17 14.45
CA TYR A 277 11.33 4.22 13.81
C TYR A 277 10.40 5.20 13.11
N TRP A 278 10.94 6.36 12.70
CA TRP A 278 10.21 7.29 11.86
C TRP A 278 10.99 7.62 10.58
N SER A 279 10.27 8.00 9.54
CA SER A 279 10.84 8.53 8.31
C SER A 279 9.93 9.59 7.70
N ILE A 280 10.51 10.65 7.16
CA ILE A 280 9.81 11.65 6.33
C ILE A 280 10.32 11.56 4.90
N THR A 281 9.43 11.40 3.93
CA THR A 281 9.79 11.26 2.50
C THR A 281 9.08 12.32 1.67
N VAL A 282 9.79 12.91 0.71
CA VAL A 282 9.29 14.00 -0.16
C VAL A 282 8.91 13.45 -1.53
N TYR A 283 7.76 13.89 -2.04
CA TYR A 283 7.22 13.47 -3.33
C TYR A 283 6.83 14.68 -4.18
N ASN A 284 7.01 14.56 -5.49
CA ASN A 284 6.51 15.53 -6.45
C ASN A 284 4.96 15.56 -6.38
N ALA A 285 4.38 16.75 -6.33
CA ALA A 285 2.95 16.93 -6.16
C ALA A 285 2.11 16.56 -7.40
N ALA A 286 2.70 16.60 -8.59
CA ALA A 286 2.04 16.29 -9.86
C ALA A 286 2.00 14.78 -10.12
N ASP A 287 3.14 14.10 -10.02
CA ASP A 287 3.24 12.67 -10.38
C ASP A 287 3.26 11.72 -9.18
N LYS A 288 3.41 12.25 -7.95
CA LYS A 288 3.39 11.51 -6.67
C LYS A 288 4.58 10.58 -6.45
N TYR A 289 5.67 10.71 -7.21
CA TYR A 289 6.91 9.95 -7.05
C TYR A 289 8.02 10.75 -6.37
N LEU A 290 9.12 10.07 -6.02
CA LEU A 290 10.31 10.70 -5.44
C LEU A 290 10.90 11.71 -6.43
N ILE A 291 11.34 12.85 -5.93
CA ILE A 291 11.94 13.92 -6.74
C ILE A 291 13.39 13.53 -7.08
N PRO A 292 13.74 13.29 -8.35
CA PRO A 292 15.12 13.03 -8.73
C PRO A 292 16.00 14.23 -8.39
N ASN A 293 17.13 14.00 -7.72
CA ASN A 293 18.08 15.03 -7.33
C ASN A 293 19.52 14.46 -7.36
N GLN A 294 20.52 15.35 -7.48
CA GLN A 294 21.93 14.95 -7.61
C GLN A 294 22.52 14.29 -6.36
N LYS A 295 21.91 14.51 -5.19
CA LYS A 295 22.37 13.96 -3.91
C LYS A 295 21.82 12.55 -3.65
N GLU A 296 20.86 12.09 -4.46
CA GLU A 296 20.10 10.85 -4.25
C GLU A 296 19.47 10.76 -2.84
N VAL A 297 19.08 11.92 -2.28
CA VAL A 297 18.42 12.02 -0.96
C VAL A 297 16.94 12.27 -1.17
N TYR A 298 16.09 11.37 -0.67
CA TYR A 298 14.63 11.47 -0.84
C TYR A 298 13.86 11.48 0.48
N ASN A 299 14.52 11.11 1.57
CA ASN A 299 13.95 11.06 2.91
C ASN A 299 14.93 11.56 3.98
N ALA A 300 14.44 11.63 5.20
CA ALA A 300 15.22 11.62 6.43
C ALA A 300 14.55 10.63 7.40
N SER A 301 15.34 9.98 8.28
CA SER A 301 14.81 9.01 9.24
C SER A 301 15.51 9.08 10.59
N SER A 302 14.94 8.45 11.62
CA SER A 302 15.62 8.30 12.92
C SER A 302 16.92 7.50 12.85
N TYR A 303 17.17 6.75 11.78
CA TYR A 303 18.42 6.00 11.59
C TYR A 303 19.49 6.77 10.83
N SER A 304 19.11 7.73 9.98
CA SER A 304 20.02 8.45 9.08
C SER A 304 20.28 9.91 9.50
N SER A 305 19.48 10.45 10.42
CA SER A 305 19.51 11.87 10.75
C SER A 305 20.44 12.20 11.92
N SER A 306 21.06 13.37 11.86
CA SER A 306 21.78 13.97 12.99
C SER A 306 20.81 14.56 14.00
N THR A 307 21.08 14.37 15.29
CA THR A 307 20.27 14.86 16.41
C THR A 307 20.73 16.25 16.87
N ASN A 308 19.76 17.05 17.32
CA ASN A 308 19.99 18.27 18.09
C ASN A 308 20.49 17.93 19.51
N ALA A 309 20.93 18.95 20.26
CA ALA A 309 21.46 18.77 21.62
C ALA A 309 20.40 18.24 22.62
N ASP A 310 19.12 18.51 22.39
CA ASP A 310 17.99 18.00 23.18
C ASP A 310 17.48 16.63 22.71
N GLY A 311 18.17 16.01 21.74
CA GLY A 311 17.81 14.73 21.13
C GLY A 311 16.70 14.80 20.07
N SER A 312 16.12 15.98 19.82
CA SER A 312 15.17 16.17 18.71
C SER A 312 15.89 16.09 17.36
N VAL A 313 15.15 15.96 16.27
CA VAL A 313 15.71 15.97 14.91
C VAL A 313 14.98 17.01 14.07
N THR A 314 15.70 18.02 13.60
CA THR A 314 15.16 18.97 12.61
C THR A 314 15.48 18.47 11.21
N VAL A 315 14.44 18.23 10.42
CA VAL A 315 14.53 17.91 8.99
C VAL A 315 14.24 19.17 8.19
N ARG A 316 15.10 19.46 7.21
CA ARG A 316 14.92 20.60 6.30
C ARG A 316 14.49 20.12 4.93
N ILE A 317 13.63 20.89 4.28
CA ILE A 317 13.16 20.60 2.93
C ILE A 317 13.27 21.89 2.12
N ASN A 318 14.13 21.90 1.10
CA ASN A 318 14.47 23.11 0.33
C ASN A 318 15.01 22.75 -1.07
N PRO A 319 15.06 23.69 -2.03
CA PRO A 319 15.42 23.39 -3.42
C PRO A 319 16.76 22.66 -3.54
N GLU A 320 17.79 23.14 -2.83
CA GLU A 320 19.17 22.67 -2.97
C GLU A 320 19.52 21.49 -2.05
N GLY A 321 18.65 21.15 -1.09
CA GLY A 321 18.93 20.23 0.01
C GLY A 321 20.12 20.69 0.87
N ASN A 322 20.17 21.97 1.23
CA ASN A 322 21.21 22.54 2.07
C ASN A 322 20.88 22.42 3.57
N GLY A 323 21.91 22.13 4.36
CA GLY A 323 21.82 21.97 5.82
C GLY A 323 21.79 20.51 6.28
N ALA A 324 21.87 20.30 7.59
CA ALA A 324 21.74 18.97 8.18
C ALA A 324 20.34 18.40 7.93
N ASN A 325 20.29 17.09 7.65
CA ASN A 325 19.06 16.33 7.39
C ASN A 325 18.21 16.90 6.24
N ALA A 326 18.82 17.61 5.28
CA ALA A 326 18.09 18.32 4.26
C ALA A 326 17.71 17.42 3.07
N ILE A 327 16.45 17.51 2.63
CA ILE A 327 15.92 16.78 1.47
C ILE A 327 15.74 17.79 0.31
N PRO A 328 16.41 17.60 -0.84
CA PRO A 328 16.24 18.45 -2.01
C PRO A 328 14.84 18.34 -2.63
N THR A 329 14.29 19.48 -3.07
CA THR A 329 13.03 19.54 -3.84
C THR A 329 13.24 19.89 -5.31
N GLU A 330 14.44 20.33 -5.70
CA GLU A 330 14.78 20.74 -7.07
C GLU A 330 13.79 21.76 -7.64
N SER A 331 13.31 22.68 -6.79
CA SER A 331 12.28 23.69 -7.12
C SER A 331 10.94 23.13 -7.60
N GLN A 332 10.70 21.83 -7.47
CA GLN A 332 9.43 21.19 -7.83
C GLN A 332 8.43 21.30 -6.69
N ASN A 333 7.15 21.55 -7.01
CA ASN A 333 6.10 21.51 -6.00
C ASN A 333 5.95 20.10 -5.44
N TRP A 334 5.74 20.02 -4.13
CA TRP A 334 5.89 18.79 -3.39
C TRP A 334 4.90 18.69 -2.23
N TYR A 335 4.76 17.48 -1.73
CA TYR A 335 4.18 17.16 -0.42
C TYR A 335 5.07 16.10 0.21
N CYS A 336 4.93 15.88 1.51
CA CYS A 336 5.68 14.83 2.19
C CYS A 336 4.77 13.98 3.06
N VAL A 337 5.28 12.81 3.42
CA VAL A 337 4.63 11.90 4.35
C VAL A 337 5.61 11.57 5.46
N LEU A 338 5.25 11.95 6.70
CA LEU A 338 5.90 11.48 7.92
C LEU A 338 5.25 10.17 8.35
N ARG A 339 6.06 9.12 8.39
CA ARG A 339 5.66 7.76 8.78
C ARG A 339 6.27 7.46 10.13
N VAL A 340 5.47 6.94 11.05
CA VAL A 340 5.94 6.43 12.34
C VAL A 340 5.52 4.99 12.47
N TYR A 341 6.51 4.11 12.61
CA TYR A 341 6.32 2.69 12.80
C TYR A 341 6.49 2.35 14.28
N GLU A 342 5.61 1.46 14.77
CA GLU A 342 5.36 1.26 16.19
C GLU A 342 4.99 2.59 16.90
N PRO A 343 3.93 3.30 16.44
CA PRO A 343 3.53 4.59 17.00
C PRO A 343 2.88 4.46 18.38
N THR A 344 2.93 5.54 19.18
CA THR A 344 2.10 5.66 20.39
C THR A 344 0.61 5.79 20.04
N ASP A 345 -0.29 5.34 20.92
CA ASP A 345 -1.74 5.32 20.65
C ASP A 345 -2.32 6.72 20.35
N ASN A 346 -1.79 7.74 21.02
CA ASN A 346 -2.22 9.14 20.88
C ASN A 346 -1.14 10.02 20.24
N ILE A 347 -0.44 9.47 19.24
CA ILE A 347 0.64 10.15 18.52
C ILE A 347 0.25 11.57 18.11
N GLN A 348 1.12 12.53 18.41
CA GLN A 348 1.00 13.91 17.96
C GLN A 348 2.06 14.16 16.90
N PHE A 349 1.63 14.57 15.71
CA PHE A 349 2.52 14.89 14.61
C PHE A 349 2.94 16.36 14.71
N PRO A 350 4.24 16.69 14.52
CA PRO A 350 4.72 18.06 14.57
C PRO A 350 4.27 18.86 13.35
N ASP A 351 4.24 20.19 13.47
CA ASP A 351 3.87 21.06 12.35
C ASP A 351 5.03 21.30 11.38
N MET A 352 4.70 21.48 10.10
CA MET A 352 5.63 21.91 9.07
C MET A 352 5.71 23.44 9.06
N THR A 353 6.90 24.00 9.27
CA THR A 353 7.11 25.46 9.35
C THR A 353 7.83 25.98 8.11
N THR A 354 7.33 27.09 7.54
CA THR A 354 8.01 27.80 6.46
C THR A 354 9.14 28.67 7.01
N LEU A 355 10.34 28.55 6.45
CA LEU A 355 11.48 29.39 6.77
C LEU A 355 11.41 30.73 6.01
N LYS A 356 11.91 31.79 6.64
CA LYS A 356 11.92 33.15 6.09
C LYS A 356 12.99 33.34 5.02
#